data_AF-A0A3M7C468-F1
#
_entry.id   AF-A0A3M7C468-F1
#
_cell.length_a   1.000
_cell.length_b   1.000
_cell.length_c   1.000
_cell.angle_alpha   90.00
_cell.angle_beta   90.00
_cell.angle_gamma   90.00
#
_symmetry.space_group_name_H-M   'P 1'
#
loop_
_entity.id
_entity.type
_entity.pdbx_description
1 polymer ?
#
loop_
_entity_poly.entity_id
_entity_poly.type
_entity_poly.pdbx_seq_one_letter_code
_entity_poly.pdbx_strand_id
1 'polypeptide(L)'
;MRHQALQHVCLTCRHQARAASTLSRASKRYVQISATPTSTEPTQRGIEATQTAAPPDARFEVLGTHSSLLSASLAASQNLYTRKGTLVGFNGSPENALSTLSLLEPFRRGPLAIPFLYQRLTSTTPYTALLAPKSPNTSLVVVHLDGRVDWILAQRNALQAWTGPSLALRPQLNTALSPAYWGQTHTTGRGLLALTGRGLIHQISLKQGE
;
A
#
# COMPACT_ATOMS: atom_id res chain seq x y z
N MET A 1 -35.26 -10.38 78.95
CA MET A 1 -34.84 -11.44 77.99
C MET A 1 -35.69 -11.27 76.74
N ARG A 2 -35.23 -10.84 75.57
CA ARG A 2 -34.04 -11.21 74.80
C ARG A 2 -33.69 -10.08 73.82
N HIS A 3 -32.39 -9.90 73.58
CA HIS A 3 -31.79 -8.99 72.61
C HIS A 3 -32.22 -9.32 71.17
N GLN A 4 -32.61 -8.30 70.39
CA GLN A 4 -32.61 -8.37 68.92
C GLN A 4 -31.22 -7.97 68.42
N ALA A 5 -30.52 -8.94 67.84
CA ALA A 5 -29.25 -8.74 67.17
C ALA A 5 -29.47 -8.62 65.65
N LEU A 6 -28.78 -7.64 65.09
CA LEU A 6 -28.61 -7.30 63.68
C LEU A 6 -28.28 -8.51 62.78
N GLN A 7 -28.85 -8.53 61.57
CA GLN A 7 -28.25 -9.22 60.44
C GLN A 7 -28.32 -8.33 59.19
N HIS A 8 -27.24 -7.61 58.93
CA HIS A 8 -26.93 -7.05 57.62
C HIS A 8 -26.48 -8.19 56.69
N VAL A 9 -27.30 -8.47 55.68
CA VAL A 9 -26.95 -9.42 54.62
C VAL A 9 -25.86 -8.79 53.74
N CYS A 10 -24.65 -9.32 53.86
CA CYS A 10 -23.49 -8.90 53.07
C CYS A 10 -23.63 -9.38 51.62
N LEU A 11 -23.93 -8.46 50.70
CA LEU A 11 -24.14 -8.72 49.27
C LEU A 11 -22.85 -9.00 48.46
N THR A 12 -21.68 -9.11 49.10
CA THR A 12 -20.40 -9.25 48.40
C THR A 12 -19.97 -10.68 48.13
N CYS A 13 -20.70 -11.70 48.60
CA CYS A 13 -20.30 -13.11 48.46
C CYS A 13 -20.88 -13.83 47.23
N ARG A 14 -21.30 -13.11 46.17
CA ARG A 14 -21.81 -13.71 44.92
C ARG A 14 -20.94 -13.50 43.68
N HIS A 15 -19.79 -12.85 43.79
CA HIS A 15 -18.92 -12.57 42.64
C HIS A 15 -17.66 -13.44 42.52
N GLN A 16 -17.45 -14.44 43.37
CA GLN A 16 -16.21 -15.25 43.34
C GLN A 16 -16.31 -16.64 42.69
N ALA A 17 -17.44 -17.01 42.08
CA ALA A 17 -17.64 -18.35 41.52
C ALA A 17 -17.82 -18.38 39.99
N ARG A 18 -17.08 -17.57 39.23
CA ARG A 18 -17.07 -17.63 37.75
C ARG A 18 -15.72 -17.36 37.08
N ALA A 19 -14.62 -17.67 37.77
CA ALA A 19 -13.28 -17.67 37.21
C ALA A 19 -12.74 -19.11 37.08
N ALA A 20 -13.54 -20.02 36.51
CA ALA A 20 -13.10 -21.35 36.15
C ALA A 20 -12.89 -21.43 34.63
N SER A 21 -11.62 -21.57 34.25
CA SER A 21 -11.14 -22.20 33.02
C SER A 21 -11.66 -21.64 31.68
N THR A 22 -11.11 -20.52 31.25
CA THR A 22 -10.79 -20.32 29.83
C THR A 22 -9.27 -20.33 29.68
N LEU A 23 -8.63 -21.48 29.94
CA LEU A 23 -7.33 -21.78 29.37
C LEU A 23 -7.53 -22.09 27.89
N SER A 24 -7.90 -21.05 27.13
CA SER A 24 -7.58 -20.99 25.72
C SER A 24 -6.07 -21.16 25.65
N ARG A 25 -5.61 -22.21 24.99
CA ARG A 25 -4.21 -22.42 24.65
C ARG A 25 -3.77 -21.18 23.89
N ALA A 26 -3.19 -20.20 24.60
CA ALA A 26 -2.74 -18.95 24.02
C ALA A 26 -1.60 -19.29 23.06
N SER A 27 -1.96 -19.55 21.80
CA SER A 27 -1.02 -19.70 20.71
C SER A 27 -0.23 -18.42 20.65
N LYS A 28 1.05 -18.46 21.05
CA LYS A 28 1.94 -17.31 20.94
C LYS A 28 2.17 -17.08 19.44
N ARG A 29 1.46 -16.10 18.88
CA ARG A 29 1.66 -15.63 17.50
C ARG A 29 2.84 -14.67 17.52
N TYR A 30 3.85 -14.94 16.69
CA TYR A 30 5.03 -14.11 16.59
C TYR A 30 4.89 -13.23 15.34
N VAL A 31 4.83 -11.92 15.55
CA VAL A 31 4.75 -10.96 14.45
C VAL A 31 6.12 -10.31 14.31
N GLN A 32 6.79 -10.52 13.19
CA GLN A 32 8.02 -9.80 12.89
C GLN A 32 7.69 -8.50 12.17
N ILE A 33 7.99 -7.38 12.83
CA ILE A 33 7.84 -6.03 12.28
C ILE A 33 9.23 -5.50 11.93
N SER A 34 9.44 -5.15 10.68
CA SER A 34 10.66 -4.50 10.21
C SER A 34 10.33 -3.15 9.56
N ALA A 35 11.32 -2.25 9.51
CA ALA A 35 11.20 -1.07 8.66
C ALA A 35 11.05 -1.52 7.20
N THR A 36 10.14 -0.90 6.46
CA THR A 36 9.96 -1.24 5.04
C THR A 36 11.09 -0.59 4.25
N PRO A 37 11.86 -1.35 3.46
CA PRO A 37 12.80 -0.72 2.54
C PRO A 37 12.03 0.09 1.51
N THR A 38 12.61 1.18 1.08
CA THR A 38 12.03 2.12 0.13
C THR A 38 11.68 1.48 -1.22
N SER A 39 12.43 0.44 -1.59
CA SER A 39 12.19 -0.42 -2.76
C SER A 39 12.27 -1.88 -2.34
N THR A 40 11.46 -2.70 -3.01
CA THR A 40 11.42 -4.16 -2.84
C THR A 40 12.41 -4.90 -3.74
N GLU A 41 13.13 -4.20 -4.63
CA GLU A 41 14.23 -4.81 -5.39
C GLU A 41 15.42 -5.15 -4.48
N PRO A 42 16.14 -6.26 -4.75
CA PRO A 42 17.40 -6.51 -4.09
C PRO A 42 18.39 -5.40 -4.46
N THR A 43 18.83 -4.63 -3.48
CA THR A 43 19.83 -3.57 -3.66
C THR A 43 21.13 -4.18 -4.20
N GLN A 44 21.35 -4.15 -5.51
CA GLN A 44 22.68 -4.35 -6.10
C GLN A 44 23.55 -3.14 -5.79
N ARG A 45 24.09 -3.09 -4.56
CA ARG A 45 25.27 -2.28 -4.25
C ARG A 45 26.46 -2.97 -4.90
N GLY A 46 26.87 -2.48 -6.07
CA GLY A 46 28.07 -2.92 -6.76
C GLY A 46 28.38 -1.95 -7.89
N ILE A 47 29.27 -1.00 -7.63
CA ILE A 47 30.05 -0.36 -8.68
C ILE A 47 30.70 -1.51 -9.47
N GLU A 48 30.50 -1.53 -10.80
CA GLU A 48 30.91 -2.59 -11.72
C GLU A 48 30.03 -3.86 -11.75
N ALA A 49 28.78 -3.72 -12.20
CA ALA A 49 28.10 -4.82 -12.87
C ALA A 49 28.19 -4.60 -14.38
N THR A 50 29.00 -5.41 -15.05
CA THR A 50 29.07 -5.53 -16.52
C THR A 50 27.66 -5.61 -17.10
N GLN A 51 27.35 -4.63 -17.94
CA GLN A 51 26.10 -4.46 -18.66
C GLN A 51 25.81 -5.68 -19.54
N THR A 52 25.03 -6.64 -19.04
CA THR A 52 24.45 -7.71 -19.88
C THR A 52 22.98 -7.99 -19.56
N ALA A 53 22.37 -7.24 -18.63
CA ALA A 53 20.93 -7.20 -18.49
C ALA A 53 20.41 -5.96 -19.23
N ALA A 54 19.45 -6.16 -20.14
CA ALA A 54 18.76 -5.05 -20.78
C ALA A 54 18.22 -4.09 -19.70
N PRO A 55 18.34 -2.76 -19.89
CA PRO A 55 17.83 -1.81 -18.91
C PRO A 55 16.32 -2.06 -18.70
N PRO A 56 15.84 -2.03 -17.45
CA PRO A 56 14.42 -2.26 -17.18
C PRO A 56 13.57 -1.19 -17.86
N ASP A 57 12.43 -1.61 -18.43
CA ASP A 57 11.50 -0.73 -19.16
C ASP A 57 10.96 0.42 -18.29
N ALA A 58 10.97 0.26 -16.97
CA ALA A 58 10.64 1.29 -16.01
C ALA A 58 11.42 1.09 -14.71
N ARG A 59 11.76 2.19 -14.04
CA ARG A 59 12.40 2.23 -12.72
C ARG A 59 11.72 3.26 -11.84
N PHE A 60 11.36 2.87 -10.63
CA PHE A 60 10.77 3.74 -9.62
C PHE A 60 11.74 3.88 -8.45
N GLU A 61 12.11 5.11 -8.13
CA GLU A 61 12.99 5.44 -7.03
C GLU A 61 12.31 6.47 -6.14
N VAL A 62 12.30 6.24 -4.84
CA VAL A 62 11.75 7.22 -3.90
C VAL A 62 12.89 8.06 -3.36
N LEU A 63 12.71 9.38 -3.43
CA LEU A 63 13.65 10.38 -2.99
C LEU A 63 13.16 10.98 -1.67
N GLY A 64 14.03 11.00 -0.66
CA GLY A 64 13.74 11.58 0.66
C GLY A 64 13.09 10.62 1.66
N THR A 65 13.24 10.93 2.96
CA THR A 65 12.81 10.07 4.07
C THR A 65 11.42 10.38 4.60
N HIS A 66 10.99 11.64 4.57
CA HIS A 66 9.67 12.11 5.02
C HIS A 66 9.11 13.11 3.99
N SER A 67 7.82 13.02 3.67
CA SER A 67 7.22 13.73 2.51
C SER A 67 7.96 13.39 1.21
N SER A 68 8.11 12.09 0.98
CA SER A 68 8.95 11.56 -0.08
C SER A 68 8.44 11.95 -1.48
N LEU A 69 9.37 12.09 -2.42
CA LEU A 69 9.09 12.21 -3.85
C LEU A 69 9.33 10.86 -4.53
N LEU A 70 8.66 10.62 -5.65
CA LEU A 70 8.87 9.45 -6.50
C LEU A 70 9.45 9.91 -7.84
N SER A 71 10.67 9.46 -8.13
CA SER A 71 11.28 9.52 -9.45
C SER A 71 10.87 8.28 -10.24
N ALA A 72 10.09 8.49 -11.29
CA ALA A 72 9.64 7.43 -12.18
C ALA A 72 10.30 7.64 -13.54
N SER A 73 11.23 6.76 -13.91
CA SER A 73 11.90 6.82 -15.20
C SER A 73 11.44 5.65 -16.05
N LEU A 74 11.01 5.96 -17.28
CA LEU A 74 10.36 5.01 -18.17
C LEU A 74 11.02 5.06 -19.54
N ALA A 75 11.07 3.89 -20.18
CA ALA A 75 11.44 3.76 -21.57
C ALA A 75 10.39 4.39 -22.50
N ALA A 76 10.76 4.56 -23.76
CA ALA A 76 9.87 5.03 -24.80
C ALA A 76 8.59 4.19 -24.88
N SER A 77 7.47 4.85 -25.14
CA SER A 77 6.13 4.30 -25.33
C SER A 77 5.54 3.57 -24.11
N GLN A 78 6.17 3.67 -22.94
CA GLN A 78 5.65 3.10 -21.70
C GLN A 78 4.60 4.02 -21.05
N ASN A 79 3.57 3.39 -20.48
CA ASN A 79 2.49 4.09 -19.81
C ASN A 79 2.79 4.21 -18.31
N LEU A 80 2.77 5.43 -17.81
CA LEU A 80 2.81 5.73 -16.38
C LEU A 80 1.45 6.27 -15.94
N TYR A 81 0.83 5.62 -14.98
CA TYR A 81 -0.43 6.08 -14.39
C TYR A 81 -0.17 6.65 -13.01
N THR A 82 -0.68 7.85 -12.74
CA THR A 82 -0.41 8.60 -11.51
C THR A 82 -1.65 9.30 -11.02
N ARG A 83 -1.76 9.56 -9.72
CA ARG A 83 -2.90 10.37 -9.22
C ARG A 83 -2.90 11.74 -9.89
N LYS A 84 -4.07 12.24 -10.26
CA LYS A 84 -4.19 13.59 -10.84
C LYS A 84 -3.53 14.62 -9.90
N GLY A 85 -2.70 15.50 -10.45
CA GLY A 85 -2.08 16.61 -9.71
C GLY A 85 -1.00 16.19 -8.71
N THR A 86 -0.37 15.02 -8.94
CA THR A 86 0.85 14.62 -8.21
C THR A 86 2.11 14.82 -9.04
N LEU A 87 2.00 15.11 -10.32
CA LEU A 87 3.14 15.42 -11.19
C LEU A 87 3.72 16.78 -10.84
N VAL A 88 5.00 16.81 -10.45
CA VAL A 88 5.74 18.02 -10.05
C VAL A 88 6.76 18.42 -11.10
N GLY A 89 7.35 17.44 -11.78
CA GLY A 89 8.35 17.68 -12.81
C GLY A 89 8.31 16.63 -13.89
N PHE A 90 8.69 17.02 -15.09
CA PHE A 90 8.85 16.14 -16.23
C PHE A 90 10.19 16.45 -16.90
N ASN A 91 10.98 15.42 -17.13
CA ASN A 91 12.26 15.48 -17.80
C ASN A 91 12.20 14.56 -19.03
N GLY A 92 12.41 15.13 -20.21
CA GLY A 92 12.26 14.47 -21.50
C GLY A 92 11.76 15.47 -22.54
N SER A 93 11.42 14.98 -23.73
CA SER A 93 10.81 15.78 -24.81
C SER A 93 9.33 16.05 -24.53
N PRO A 94 8.91 17.25 -24.10
CA PRO A 94 7.51 17.55 -23.85
C PRO A 94 6.66 17.48 -25.13
N GLU A 95 7.24 17.76 -26.30
CA GLU A 95 6.58 17.64 -27.62
C GLU A 95 6.14 16.22 -27.96
N ASN A 96 6.83 15.23 -27.37
CA ASN A 96 6.58 13.80 -27.56
C ASN A 96 5.76 13.20 -26.42
N ALA A 97 5.44 14.00 -25.39
CA ALA A 97 4.75 13.57 -24.19
C ALA A 97 3.25 13.85 -24.28
N LEU A 98 2.46 12.83 -24.00
CA LEU A 98 1.00 12.89 -23.94
C LEU A 98 0.54 12.64 -22.51
N SER A 99 -0.19 13.61 -21.97
CA SER A 99 -0.84 13.52 -20.68
C SER A 99 -2.35 13.43 -20.88
N THR A 100 -2.90 12.25 -20.66
CA THR A 100 -4.33 11.98 -20.77
C THR A 100 -4.91 11.65 -19.42
N LEU A 101 -6.18 12.00 -19.19
CA LEU A 101 -6.87 11.65 -17.97
C LEU A 101 -7.48 10.25 -18.12
N SER A 102 -7.17 9.35 -17.20
CA SER A 102 -7.59 7.95 -17.19
C SER A 102 -8.55 7.69 -16.05
N LEU A 103 -9.75 7.23 -16.40
CA LEU A 103 -10.80 6.87 -15.46
C LEU A 103 -10.76 5.36 -15.19
N LEU A 104 -10.43 4.97 -13.97
CA LEU A 104 -10.43 3.58 -13.55
C LEU A 104 -11.82 3.23 -13.00
N GLU A 105 -12.63 2.52 -13.80
CA GLU A 105 -13.93 1.96 -13.42
C GLU A 105 -14.75 2.83 -12.44
N PRO A 106 -15.13 4.08 -12.81
CA PRO A 106 -15.71 5.04 -11.86
C PRO A 106 -16.97 4.51 -11.16
N PHE A 107 -17.83 3.79 -11.88
CA PHE A 107 -19.06 3.22 -11.34
C PHE A 107 -18.84 2.12 -10.31
N ARG A 108 -17.71 1.38 -10.41
CA ARG A 108 -17.35 0.37 -9.41
C ARG A 108 -16.55 0.98 -8.27
N ARG A 109 -15.75 2.02 -8.52
CA ARG A 109 -14.87 2.62 -7.51
C ARG A 109 -15.53 3.71 -6.66
N GLY A 110 -16.45 4.48 -7.24
CA GLY A 110 -17.14 5.59 -6.59
C GLY A 110 -17.88 5.19 -5.30
N PRO A 111 -18.77 4.17 -5.34
CA PRO A 111 -19.50 3.72 -4.15
C PRO A 111 -18.59 3.21 -3.02
N LEU A 112 -17.42 2.66 -3.36
CA LEU A 112 -16.41 2.19 -2.39
C LEU A 112 -15.46 3.30 -1.91
N ALA A 113 -15.67 4.55 -2.34
CA ALA A 113 -14.78 5.69 -2.09
C ALA A 113 -13.32 5.44 -2.53
N ILE A 114 -13.12 4.59 -3.54
CA ILE A 114 -11.81 4.31 -4.12
C ILE A 114 -11.51 5.38 -5.18
N PRO A 115 -10.32 5.99 -5.20
CA PRO A 115 -9.91 6.89 -6.25
C PRO A 115 -9.99 6.22 -7.62
N PHE A 116 -10.63 6.91 -8.56
CA PHE A 116 -10.78 6.47 -9.95
C PHE A 116 -10.13 7.42 -10.94
N LEU A 117 -9.76 8.63 -10.51
CA LEU A 117 -9.22 9.67 -11.37
C LEU A 117 -7.70 9.65 -11.38
N TYR A 118 -7.14 9.13 -12.46
CA TYR A 118 -5.71 9.06 -12.68
C TYR A 118 -5.31 9.81 -13.94
N GLN A 119 -4.03 10.12 -14.04
CA GLN A 119 -3.39 10.74 -15.18
C GLN A 119 -2.45 9.72 -15.79
N ARG A 120 -2.67 9.41 -17.07
CA ARG A 120 -1.84 8.55 -17.89
C ARG A 120 -0.85 9.42 -18.66
N LEU A 121 0.43 9.19 -18.40
CA LEU A 121 1.56 9.80 -19.08
C LEU A 121 2.17 8.77 -20.03
N THR A 122 2.40 9.18 -21.28
CA THR A 122 3.02 8.35 -22.32
C THR A 122 3.96 9.26 -23.10
N SER A 123 5.13 8.77 -23.51
CA SER A 123 6.05 9.54 -24.35
C SER A 123 6.66 8.64 -25.41
N THR A 124 6.91 9.13 -26.62
CA THR A 124 7.63 8.37 -27.66
C THR A 124 9.15 8.31 -27.41
N THR A 125 9.67 9.12 -26.49
CA THR A 125 11.06 9.10 -26.04
C THR A 125 11.16 8.74 -24.56
N PRO A 126 12.29 8.17 -24.08
CA PRO A 126 12.50 7.91 -22.67
C PRO A 126 12.38 9.19 -21.84
N TYR A 127 11.72 9.10 -20.68
CA TYR A 127 11.45 10.26 -19.84
C TYR A 127 11.54 9.90 -18.35
N THR A 128 11.67 10.93 -17.53
CA THR A 128 11.61 10.83 -16.07
C THR A 128 10.56 11.80 -15.54
N ALA A 129 9.59 11.29 -14.79
CA ALA A 129 8.57 12.06 -14.11
C ALA A 129 8.86 12.11 -12.61
N LEU A 130 8.74 13.29 -12.02
CA LEU A 130 8.81 13.51 -10.58
C LEU A 130 7.40 13.65 -10.02
N LEU A 131 7.09 12.84 -9.02
CA LEU A 131 5.76 12.73 -8.45
C LEU A 131 5.82 13.01 -6.94
N ALA A 132 4.98 13.92 -6.46
CA ALA A 132 4.79 14.19 -5.04
C ALA A 132 3.40 13.73 -4.58
N PRO A 133 3.29 13.02 -3.44
CA PRO A 133 2.01 12.80 -2.80
C PRO A 133 1.41 14.13 -2.35
N LYS A 134 0.09 14.29 -2.49
CA LYS A 134 -0.62 15.53 -2.14
C LYS A 134 -0.73 15.78 -0.64
N SER A 135 -0.58 14.74 0.17
CA SER A 135 -0.82 14.83 1.60
C SER A 135 0.50 15.01 2.35
N PRO A 136 0.56 15.94 3.32
CA PRO A 136 1.74 16.09 4.17
C PRO A 136 1.96 14.81 5.00
N ASN A 137 3.19 14.59 5.44
CA ASN A 137 3.58 13.44 6.26
C ASN A 137 3.21 12.10 5.63
N THR A 138 3.46 11.98 4.33
CA THR A 138 3.31 10.72 3.62
C THR A 138 4.67 10.13 3.28
N SER A 139 4.75 8.82 3.42
CA SER A 139 5.88 8.02 2.98
C SER A 139 5.48 7.21 1.74
N LEU A 140 6.47 6.93 0.91
CA LEU A 140 6.32 6.18 -0.33
C LEU A 140 7.11 4.88 -0.25
N VAL A 141 6.59 3.84 -0.87
CA VAL A 141 7.29 2.58 -1.08
C VAL A 141 7.02 2.06 -2.48
N VAL A 142 8.04 1.45 -3.08
CA VAL A 142 7.94 0.82 -4.40
C VAL A 142 7.83 -0.69 -4.25
N VAL A 143 6.75 -1.25 -4.79
CA VAL A 143 6.49 -2.68 -4.83
C VAL A 143 6.67 -3.18 -6.26
N HIS A 144 7.60 -4.11 -6.44
CA HIS A 144 7.85 -4.78 -7.70
C HIS A 144 6.95 -6.01 -7.79
N LEU A 145 6.16 -6.07 -8.86
CA LEU A 145 5.26 -7.17 -9.14
C LEU A 145 5.85 -8.02 -10.24
N ASP A 146 6.28 -9.22 -9.88
CA ASP A 146 6.83 -10.24 -10.78
C ASP A 146 5.73 -11.11 -11.43
N GLY A 147 4.47 -10.95 -11.00
CA GLY A 147 3.31 -11.68 -11.48
C GLY A 147 3.16 -13.09 -10.89
N ARG A 148 3.97 -13.46 -9.89
CA ARG A 148 3.85 -14.76 -9.20
C ARG A 148 2.83 -14.73 -8.08
N VAL A 149 2.65 -13.57 -7.46
CA VAL A 149 1.74 -13.37 -6.33
C VAL A 149 0.86 -12.16 -6.62
N ASP A 150 -0.42 -12.32 -6.34
CA ASP A 150 -1.40 -11.23 -6.41
C ASP A 150 -1.38 -10.41 -5.12
N TRP A 151 -1.59 -9.10 -5.26
CA TRP A 151 -1.52 -8.17 -4.14
C TRP A 151 -2.87 -7.52 -3.87
N ILE A 152 -3.19 -7.35 -2.59
CA ILE A 152 -4.38 -6.63 -2.15
C ILE A 152 -3.95 -5.31 -1.50
N LEU A 153 -4.41 -4.20 -2.08
CA LEU A 153 -4.27 -2.88 -1.50
C LEU A 153 -5.52 -2.61 -0.67
N ALA A 154 -5.44 -2.88 0.63
CA ALA A 154 -6.56 -2.72 1.57
C ALA A 154 -6.91 -1.24 1.85
N GLN A 155 -5.97 -0.32 1.66
CA GLN A 155 -6.20 1.10 1.84
C GLN A 155 -6.62 1.76 0.52
N ARG A 156 -7.82 2.37 0.50
CA ARG A 156 -8.38 3.08 -0.66
C ARG A 156 -7.42 4.10 -1.29
N ASN A 157 -6.65 4.80 -0.45
CA ASN A 157 -5.76 5.87 -0.88
C ASN A 157 -4.29 5.48 -1.04
N ALA A 158 -3.95 4.20 -0.92
CA ALA A 158 -2.54 3.78 -0.96
C ALA A 158 -1.93 3.81 -2.36
N LEU A 159 -2.71 3.60 -3.42
CA LEU A 159 -2.15 3.58 -4.78
C LEU A 159 -1.83 5.00 -5.27
N GLN A 160 -0.56 5.34 -5.43
CA GLN A 160 -0.10 6.64 -5.91
C GLN A 160 0.20 6.64 -7.41
N ALA A 161 1.00 5.68 -7.85
CA ALA A 161 1.36 5.51 -9.26
C ALA A 161 1.59 4.04 -9.59
N TRP A 162 1.47 3.69 -10.86
CA TRP A 162 1.87 2.38 -11.36
C TRP A 162 2.27 2.42 -12.82
N THR A 163 3.01 1.40 -13.22
CA THR A 163 3.35 1.12 -14.62
C THR A 163 3.51 -0.39 -14.79
N GLY A 164 3.34 -0.88 -16.01
CA GLY A 164 3.49 -2.30 -16.32
C GLY A 164 2.57 -2.75 -17.46
N PRO A 165 3.05 -3.57 -18.40
CA PRO A 165 2.29 -3.97 -19.58
C PRO A 165 1.15 -4.96 -19.25
N SER A 166 1.31 -5.75 -18.19
CA SER A 166 0.34 -6.79 -17.78
C SER A 166 -0.35 -6.51 -16.46
N LEU A 167 -0.21 -5.29 -15.93
CA LEU A 167 -0.71 -4.95 -14.61
C LEU A 167 -2.20 -4.61 -14.66
N ALA A 168 -3.02 -5.35 -13.91
CA ALA A 168 -4.46 -5.12 -13.82
C ALA A 168 -4.88 -4.78 -12.39
N LEU A 169 -5.66 -3.71 -12.22
CA LEU A 169 -6.13 -3.21 -10.93
C LEU A 169 -7.66 -3.22 -10.88
N ARG A 170 -8.24 -4.12 -10.07
CA ARG A 170 -9.69 -4.27 -9.93
C ARG A 170 -10.16 -3.86 -8.53
N PRO A 171 -11.19 -3.02 -8.41
CA PRO A 171 -11.80 -2.76 -7.12
C PRO A 171 -12.53 -4.02 -6.62
N GLN A 172 -12.44 -4.28 -5.32
CA GLN A 172 -13.16 -5.34 -4.64
C GLN A 172 -13.79 -4.79 -3.36
N LEU A 173 -14.95 -5.36 -3.02
CA LEU A 173 -15.60 -5.12 -1.74
C LEU A 173 -15.14 -6.18 -0.74
N ASN A 174 -14.70 -5.73 0.43
CA ASN A 174 -14.37 -6.59 1.56
C ASN A 174 -15.37 -6.33 2.69
N THR A 175 -16.19 -7.33 3.00
CA THR A 175 -17.19 -7.26 4.09
C THR A 175 -16.67 -7.79 5.42
N ALA A 176 -15.49 -8.43 5.43
CA ALA A 176 -14.90 -9.01 6.63
C ALA A 176 -14.08 -7.99 7.45
N LEU A 177 -13.67 -6.88 6.84
CA LEU A 177 -12.93 -5.80 7.50
C LEU A 177 -13.87 -4.68 7.97
N SER A 178 -13.37 -3.83 8.88
CA SER A 178 -14.07 -2.61 9.30
C SER A 178 -14.48 -1.74 8.10
N PRO A 179 -15.61 -0.99 8.16
CA PRO A 179 -16.06 -0.09 7.09
C PRO A 179 -14.99 0.91 6.60
N ALA A 180 -14.00 1.23 7.44
CA ALA A 180 -12.86 2.05 7.03
C ALA A 180 -12.01 1.41 5.91
N TYR A 181 -12.04 0.07 5.77
CA TYR A 181 -11.23 -0.73 4.84
C TYR A 181 -12.07 -1.62 3.91
N TRP A 182 -13.38 -1.40 3.84
CA TRP A 182 -14.29 -2.15 2.97
C TRP A 182 -13.96 -2.08 1.47
N GLY A 183 -13.27 -1.03 1.03
CA GLY A 183 -12.88 -0.82 -0.36
C GLY A 183 -11.42 -1.15 -0.55
N GLN A 184 -11.16 -2.25 -1.25
CA GLN A 184 -9.80 -2.70 -1.55
C GLN A 184 -9.57 -2.74 -3.06
N THR A 185 -8.30 -2.68 -3.48
CA THR A 185 -7.92 -2.87 -4.89
C THR A 185 -7.08 -4.14 -5.01
N HIS A 186 -7.60 -5.11 -5.75
CA HIS A 186 -6.88 -6.31 -6.14
C HIS A 186 -5.98 -5.99 -7.33
N THR A 187 -4.70 -6.31 -7.20
CA THR A 187 -3.69 -6.05 -8.21
C THR A 187 -3.03 -7.36 -8.64
N THR A 188 -2.96 -7.59 -9.94
CA THR A 188 -2.47 -8.83 -10.55
C THR A 188 -1.54 -8.52 -11.72
N GLY A 189 -0.65 -9.46 -12.04
CA GLY A 189 0.27 -9.35 -13.17
C GLY A 189 1.59 -8.65 -12.83
N ARG A 190 2.31 -8.23 -13.87
CA ARG A 190 3.67 -7.68 -13.75
C ARG A 190 3.73 -6.18 -13.93
N GLY A 191 4.54 -5.52 -13.11
CA GLY A 191 4.76 -4.08 -13.16
C GLY A 191 5.36 -3.51 -11.88
N LEU A 192 5.32 -2.19 -11.78
CA LEU A 192 5.75 -1.45 -10.59
C LEU A 192 4.55 -0.73 -9.99
N LEU A 193 4.42 -0.81 -8.68
CA LEU A 193 3.51 0.00 -7.89
C LEU A 193 4.30 0.97 -7.04
N ALA A 194 3.88 2.22 -6.99
CA ALA A 194 4.23 3.14 -5.94
C ALA A 194 3.04 3.31 -4.99
N LEU A 195 3.27 2.93 -3.74
CA LEU A 195 2.29 2.99 -2.67
C LEU A 195 2.61 4.12 -1.70
N THR A 196 1.59 4.82 -1.23
CA THR A 196 1.68 5.84 -0.20
C THR A 196 1.03 5.38 1.09
N GLY A 197 1.66 5.74 2.21
CA GLY A 197 1.13 5.60 3.56
C GLY A 197 1.23 6.93 4.30
N ARG A 198 0.33 7.16 5.27
CA ARG A 198 0.46 8.29 6.20
C ARG A 198 1.42 7.86 7.33
N GLY A 199 2.41 8.69 7.64
CA GLY A 199 3.45 8.34 8.59
C GLY A 199 4.39 7.27 8.05
N LEU A 200 5.01 6.50 8.97
CA LEU A 200 6.01 5.49 8.63
C LEU A 200 5.37 4.20 8.11
N ILE A 201 6.05 3.56 7.15
CA ILE A 201 5.62 2.29 6.56
C ILE A 201 6.44 1.16 7.19
N HIS A 202 5.76 0.20 7.79
CA HIS A 202 6.36 -1.00 8.36
C HIS A 202 5.93 -2.24 7.60
N GLN A 203 6.89 -3.15 7.40
CA GLN A 203 6.65 -4.44 6.78
C GLN A 203 6.42 -5.45 7.89
N ILE A 204 5.35 -6.21 7.75
CA ILE A 204 5.01 -7.29 8.66
C ILE A 204 5.07 -8.58 7.87
N SER A 205 5.88 -9.53 8.35
CA SER A 205 5.97 -10.87 7.77
C SER A 205 5.29 -11.85 8.72
N LEU A 206 4.28 -12.57 8.22
CA LEU A 206 3.51 -13.57 8.96
C LEU A 206 3.75 -14.94 8.35
N LYS A 207 3.90 -15.97 9.19
CA LYS A 207 3.94 -17.35 8.73
C LYS A 207 2.52 -17.89 8.57
N GLN A 208 2.41 -19.01 7.86
CA GLN A 208 1.12 -19.66 7.66
C GLN A 208 0.48 -20.02 9.02
N GLY A 209 -0.72 -19.52 9.27
CA GLY A 209 -1.48 -19.79 10.50
C GLY A 209 -1.26 -18.80 11.66
N GLU A 210 -0.45 -17.75 11.46
CA GLU A 210 -0.25 -16.66 12.43
C GLU A 210 -1.23 -15.48 12.23
#